data_AF-A0A932JZX6-F1
#
_entry.id   AF-A0A932JZX6-F1
#
_cell.length_a   1.000
_cell.length_b   1.000
_cell.length_c   1.000
_cell.angle_alpha   90.00
_cell.angle_beta   90.00
_cell.angle_gamma   90.00
#
_symmetry.space_group_name_H-M   'P 1'
#
loop_
_entity.id
_entity.type
_entity.pdbx_description
1 polymer ?
#
loop_
_entity_poly.entity_id
_entity_poly.type
_entity_poly.pdbx_seq_one_letter_code
_entity_poly.pdbx_strand_id
1 'polypeptide(L)'
;MWWFWIKPSPSTPPAGGQPQPPPPPPVTTPTPLLPGFASQNVEVATVPEIPRGVDGLLGSLAAGTANQVVFVKIKGADATRYATAADIMDGYGLRIPEQIRPDITDLNLVWHRQSEILSARPIPERSRFGLVVKLHSIANATTNLRAWEQTMPADLDRYLRTGRFGPAAEQPGWHDSDYRGIQIRYANFPLADQSIDYAVLSGDNLLLIATSRENMYGLIDAALSKQE
;
A
#
# COMPACT_ATOMS: atom_id res chain seq x y z
N MET A 1 -78.05 -38.95 -26.11
CA MET A 1 -77.28 -37.70 -25.95
C MET A 1 -76.79 -37.69 -24.51
N TRP A 2 -75.49 -37.91 -24.30
CA TRP A 2 -74.87 -37.99 -22.97
C TRP A 2 -74.01 -36.74 -22.76
N TRP A 3 -74.15 -36.10 -21.61
CA TRP A 3 -73.31 -34.97 -21.20
C TRP A 3 -72.35 -35.43 -20.11
N PHE A 4 -71.05 -35.23 -20.31
CA PHE A 4 -70.04 -35.42 -19.28
C PHE A 4 -69.68 -34.06 -18.66
N TRP A 5 -69.70 -33.99 -17.33
CA TRP A 5 -69.16 -32.86 -16.57
C TRP A 5 -67.67 -33.09 -16.31
N ILE A 6 -66.81 -32.24 -16.87
CA ILE A 6 -65.39 -32.18 -16.51
C ILE A 6 -65.28 -31.27 -15.29
N LYS A 7 -64.82 -31.80 -14.15
CA LYS A 7 -64.46 -30.95 -13.01
C LYS A 7 -63.10 -30.29 -13.29
N PRO A 8 -62.95 -28.97 -13.10
CA PRO A 8 -61.65 -28.32 -13.23
C PRO A 8 -60.69 -28.83 -12.15
N SER A 9 -59.45 -29.11 -12.54
CA SER A 9 -58.39 -29.47 -11.60
C SER A 9 -58.13 -28.32 -10.62
N PRO A 10 -57.85 -28.60 -9.34
CA PRO A 10 -57.51 -27.57 -8.38
C PRO A 10 -56.23 -26.84 -8.82
N SER A 11 -56.27 -25.52 -8.86
CA SER A 11 -55.11 -24.68 -9.17
C SER A 11 -54.10 -24.76 -8.04
N THR A 12 -52.85 -25.12 -8.37
CA THR A 12 -51.72 -25.05 -7.44
C THR A 12 -51.54 -23.59 -6.98
N PRO A 13 -51.46 -23.31 -5.66
CA PRO A 13 -51.17 -21.97 -5.18
C PRO A 13 -49.82 -21.49 -5.74
N PRO A 14 -49.67 -20.22 -6.13
CA PRO A 14 -48.38 -19.70 -6.53
C PRO A 14 -47.39 -19.89 -5.40
N ALA A 15 -46.23 -20.49 -5.70
CA ALA A 15 -45.15 -20.63 -4.75
C ALA A 15 -44.80 -19.24 -4.20
N GLY A 16 -45.11 -19.01 -2.91
CA GLY A 16 -44.74 -17.79 -2.22
C GLY A 16 -43.23 -17.61 -2.34
N GLY A 17 -42.80 -16.56 -3.03
CA GLY A 17 -41.39 -16.22 -3.15
C GLY A 17 -40.81 -16.07 -1.75
N GLN A 18 -39.84 -16.92 -1.41
CA GLN A 18 -39.08 -16.71 -0.19
C GLN A 18 -38.48 -15.29 -0.24
N PRO A 19 -38.52 -14.52 0.87
CA PRO A 19 -37.86 -13.22 0.92
C PRO A 19 -36.39 -13.39 0.50
N GLN A 20 -35.99 -12.72 -0.57
CA GLN A 20 -34.59 -12.72 -0.97
C GLN A 20 -33.79 -12.07 0.18
N PRO A 21 -32.70 -12.70 0.66
CA PRO A 21 -31.88 -12.07 1.69
C PRO A 21 -31.42 -10.69 1.20
N PRO A 22 -31.41 -9.67 2.08
CA PRO A 22 -30.98 -8.34 1.69
C PRO A 22 -29.57 -8.39 1.13
N PRO A 23 -29.26 -7.61 0.07
CA PRO A 23 -27.92 -7.58 -0.49
C PRO A 23 -26.92 -7.16 0.62
N PRO A 24 -25.71 -7.76 0.63
CA PRO A 24 -24.71 -7.40 1.62
C PRO A 24 -24.37 -5.91 1.54
N PRO A 25 -24.06 -5.26 2.67
CA PRO A 25 -23.73 -3.84 2.69
C PRO A 25 -22.50 -3.56 1.81
N PRO A 26 -22.47 -2.43 1.08
CA PRO A 26 -21.32 -2.06 0.27
C PRO A 26 -20.09 -1.82 1.16
N VAL A 27 -18.94 -2.31 0.71
CA VAL A 27 -17.65 -2.10 1.40
C VAL A 27 -17.23 -0.65 1.20
N THR A 28 -17.05 0.09 2.30
CA THR A 28 -16.57 1.48 2.27
C THR A 28 -15.08 1.53 1.93
N THR A 29 -14.73 2.35 0.94
CA THR A 29 -13.33 2.61 0.57
C THR A 29 -12.58 3.29 1.72
N PRO A 30 -11.38 2.82 2.11
CA PRO A 30 -10.56 3.48 3.12
C PRO A 30 -10.15 4.90 2.68
N THR A 31 -9.90 5.76 3.65
CA THR A 31 -9.37 7.10 3.39
C THR A 31 -7.86 7.05 3.20
N PRO A 32 -7.29 7.69 2.16
CA PRO A 32 -5.85 7.69 1.96
C PRO A 32 -5.13 8.50 3.05
N LEU A 33 -3.98 8.00 3.50
CA LEU A 33 -3.10 8.65 4.48
C LEU A 33 -2.41 9.88 3.90
N LEU A 34 -2.15 9.92 2.60
CA LEU A 34 -1.65 11.08 1.86
C LEU A 34 -2.75 11.62 0.95
N PRO A 35 -3.28 12.83 1.19
CA PRO A 35 -4.15 13.49 0.24
C PRO A 35 -3.32 14.05 -0.91
N GLY A 36 -4.00 14.42 -1.99
CA GLY A 36 -3.35 14.85 -3.23
C GLY A 36 -2.88 13.68 -4.12
N PHE A 37 -2.85 12.46 -3.59
CA PHE A 37 -2.57 11.26 -4.38
C PHE A 37 -3.89 10.67 -4.86
N ALA A 38 -3.96 10.34 -6.15
CA ALA A 38 -5.12 9.63 -6.68
C ALA A 38 -5.16 8.21 -6.09
N SER A 39 -6.35 7.64 -5.93
CA SER A 39 -6.52 6.32 -5.34
C SER A 39 -6.87 5.28 -6.41
N GLN A 40 -6.19 4.14 -6.38
CA GLN A 40 -6.50 2.98 -7.20
C GLN A 40 -6.88 1.79 -6.34
N ASN A 41 -7.74 0.93 -6.88
CA ASN A 41 -8.08 -0.33 -6.25
C ASN A 41 -7.49 -1.48 -7.06
N VAL A 42 -6.91 -2.45 -6.38
CA VAL A 42 -6.57 -3.74 -6.96
C VAL A 42 -7.35 -4.83 -6.24
N GLU A 43 -7.81 -5.82 -6.99
CA GLU A 43 -8.54 -6.96 -6.44
C GLU A 43 -7.66 -8.21 -6.49
N VAL A 44 -7.62 -8.94 -5.38
CA VAL A 44 -6.90 -10.22 -5.24
C VAL A 44 -7.76 -11.24 -4.52
N ALA A 45 -7.50 -12.53 -4.70
CA ALA A 45 -8.27 -13.57 -4.01
C ALA A 45 -7.73 -13.81 -2.58
N THR A 46 -6.42 -13.71 -2.40
CA THR A 46 -5.75 -14.03 -1.12
C THR A 46 -4.61 -13.09 -0.77
N VAL A 47 -4.22 -13.04 0.51
CA VAL A 47 -3.10 -12.21 1.00
C VAL A 47 -1.78 -12.49 0.26
N PRO A 48 -1.38 -13.76 -0.02
CA PRO A 48 -0.17 -14.03 -0.79
C PRO A 48 -0.18 -13.51 -2.24
N GLU A 49 -1.35 -13.19 -2.81
CA GLU A 49 -1.48 -12.65 -4.17
C GLU A 49 -1.31 -11.13 -4.23
N ILE A 50 -1.31 -10.43 -3.09
CA ILE A 50 -1.19 -8.96 -3.01
C ILE A 50 -0.01 -8.44 -3.85
N PRO A 51 1.23 -8.96 -3.72
CA PRO A 51 2.35 -8.44 -4.49
C PRO A 51 2.13 -8.54 -6.00
N ARG A 52 1.59 -9.66 -6.48
CA ARG A 52 1.33 -9.89 -7.90
C ARG A 52 0.22 -8.98 -8.42
N GLY A 53 -0.86 -8.82 -7.66
CA GLY A 53 -1.96 -7.94 -8.02
C GLY A 53 -1.49 -6.51 -8.17
N VAL A 54 -0.79 -5.99 -7.16
CA VAL A 54 -0.27 -4.61 -7.18
C VAL A 54 0.72 -4.43 -8.34
N ASP A 55 1.64 -5.37 -8.58
CA ASP A 55 2.56 -5.28 -9.72
C ASP A 55 1.83 -5.24 -11.06
N GLY A 56 0.78 -6.06 -11.21
CA GLY A 56 -0.06 -6.07 -12.41
C GLY A 56 -0.78 -4.74 -12.64
N LEU A 57 -1.36 -4.15 -11.57
CA LEU A 57 -1.95 -2.82 -11.63
C LEU A 57 -0.90 -1.80 -12.09
N LEU A 58 0.25 -1.76 -11.43
CA LEU A 58 1.28 -0.76 -11.71
C LEU A 58 1.89 -0.90 -13.11
N GLY A 59 2.08 -2.13 -13.59
CA GLY A 59 2.51 -2.40 -14.96
C GLY A 59 1.51 -1.98 -16.04
N SER A 60 0.23 -1.85 -15.68
CA SER A 60 -0.84 -1.41 -16.59
C SER A 60 -1.02 0.11 -16.67
N LEU A 61 -0.41 0.88 -15.75
CA LEU A 61 -0.57 2.33 -15.70
C LEU A 61 0.14 3.02 -16.87
N ALA A 62 -0.61 3.82 -17.63
CA ALA A 62 -0.10 4.58 -18.77
C ALA A 62 1.02 5.55 -18.36
N ALA A 63 1.90 5.89 -19.32
CA ALA A 63 2.90 6.93 -19.13
C ALA A 63 2.25 8.26 -18.70
N GLY A 64 2.87 8.99 -17.77
CA GLY A 64 2.33 10.24 -17.23
C GLY A 64 1.19 10.09 -16.20
N THR A 65 0.85 8.87 -15.78
CA THR A 65 -0.09 8.68 -14.65
C THR A 65 0.49 9.33 -13.39
N ALA A 66 -0.30 10.19 -12.74
CA ALA A 66 0.05 10.84 -11.48
C ALA A 66 0.31 9.83 -10.35
N ASN A 67 0.90 10.28 -9.24
CA ASN A 67 1.15 9.45 -8.08
C ASN A 67 -0.12 8.82 -7.52
N GLN A 68 -0.02 7.56 -7.07
CA GLN A 68 -1.18 6.77 -6.65
C GLN A 68 -1.01 6.21 -5.23
N VAL A 69 -2.10 6.22 -4.47
CA VAL A 69 -2.31 5.33 -3.31
C VAL A 69 -3.02 4.08 -3.80
N VAL A 70 -2.49 2.92 -3.46
CA VAL A 70 -3.07 1.63 -3.87
C VAL A 70 -3.79 1.00 -2.69
N PHE A 71 -5.11 0.83 -2.83
CA PHE A 71 -5.93 0.04 -1.93
C PHE A 71 -6.12 -1.37 -2.49
N VAL A 72 -5.95 -2.36 -1.63
CA VAL A 72 -6.09 -3.76 -2.02
C VAL A 72 -7.42 -4.29 -1.49
N LYS A 73 -8.25 -4.84 -2.37
CA LYS A 73 -9.48 -5.56 -2.04
C LYS A 73 -9.22 -7.05 -2.11
N ILE A 74 -9.48 -7.75 -1.01
CA ILE A 74 -9.39 -9.21 -0.92
C ILE A 74 -10.81 -9.76 -1.11
N LYS A 75 -11.01 -10.51 -2.20
CA LYS A 75 -12.25 -11.21 -2.52
C LYS A 75 -12.21 -12.61 -1.92
N GLY A 76 -12.60 -12.71 -0.64
CA GLY A 76 -12.80 -14.00 0.02
C GLY A 76 -14.05 -14.72 -0.49
N ALA A 77 -14.20 -16.00 -0.13
CA ALA A 77 -15.35 -16.81 -0.50
C ALA A 77 -16.68 -16.23 0.03
N ASP A 78 -16.67 -15.64 1.22
CA ASP A 78 -17.89 -15.18 1.91
C ASP A 78 -18.09 -13.67 1.86
N ALA A 79 -17.01 -12.89 1.76
CA ALA A 79 -17.07 -11.43 1.72
C ALA A 79 -15.85 -10.79 1.05
N THR A 80 -16.09 -9.66 0.38
CA THR A 80 -15.01 -8.76 -0.04
C THR A 80 -14.67 -7.81 1.08
N ARG A 81 -13.39 -7.58 1.34
CA ARG A 81 -12.90 -6.58 2.29
C ARG A 81 -11.65 -5.87 1.78
N TYR A 82 -11.32 -4.73 2.34
CA TYR A 82 -10.01 -4.12 2.13
C TYR A 82 -8.93 -4.83 2.95
N ALA A 83 -7.72 -4.85 2.42
CA ALA A 83 -6.54 -5.32 3.12
C ALA A 83 -6.23 -4.37 4.29
N THR A 84 -5.95 -4.95 5.44
CA THR A 84 -5.45 -4.26 6.63
C THR A 84 -3.94 -4.04 6.51
N ALA A 85 -3.36 -3.23 7.40
CA ALA A 85 -1.91 -3.09 7.49
C ALA A 85 -1.20 -4.46 7.67
N ALA A 86 -1.79 -5.36 8.46
CA ALA A 86 -1.26 -6.71 8.65
C ALA A 86 -1.28 -7.53 7.35
N ASP A 87 -2.37 -7.48 6.58
CA ASP A 87 -2.44 -8.18 5.29
C ASP A 87 -1.38 -7.66 4.31
N ILE A 88 -1.16 -6.34 4.25
CA ILE A 88 -0.12 -5.77 3.38
C ILE A 88 1.28 -6.22 3.83
N MET A 89 1.55 -6.16 5.14
CA MET A 89 2.83 -6.63 5.70
C MET A 89 3.08 -8.10 5.37
N ASP A 90 2.10 -8.97 5.61
CA ASP A 90 2.22 -10.41 5.37
C ASP A 90 2.33 -10.72 3.88
N GLY A 91 1.55 -10.04 3.04
CA GLY A 91 1.56 -10.20 1.59
C GLY A 91 2.93 -9.86 0.98
N TYR A 92 3.52 -8.75 1.39
CA TYR A 92 4.86 -8.33 0.94
C TYR A 92 6.00 -8.97 1.72
N GLY A 93 5.72 -9.67 2.81
CA GLY A 93 6.73 -10.18 3.73
C GLY A 93 7.55 -9.08 4.40
N LEU A 94 6.92 -7.94 4.71
CA LEU A 94 7.52 -6.85 5.47
C LEU A 94 7.79 -7.30 6.91
N ARG A 95 9.06 -7.30 7.31
CA ARG A 95 9.46 -7.67 8.67
C ARG A 95 9.68 -6.42 9.52
N ILE A 96 8.58 -5.74 9.86
CA ILE A 96 8.65 -4.59 10.76
C ILE A 96 8.93 -5.09 12.19
N PRO A 97 9.90 -4.50 12.92
CA PRO A 97 10.24 -4.93 14.28
C PRO A 97 9.06 -4.85 15.24
N GLU A 98 9.02 -5.76 16.21
CA GLU A 98 7.98 -5.83 17.25
C GLU A 98 7.93 -4.58 18.14
N GLN A 99 8.97 -3.73 18.12
CA GLN A 99 8.97 -2.44 18.81
C GLN A 99 8.21 -1.34 18.04
N ILE A 100 7.91 -1.54 16.76
CA ILE A 100 7.19 -0.58 15.90
C ILE A 100 5.82 -1.15 15.51
N ARG A 101 5.76 -2.45 15.22
CA ARG A 101 4.58 -3.12 14.67
C ARG A 101 3.29 -2.92 15.49
N PRO A 102 3.28 -2.99 16.84
CA PRO A 102 2.06 -2.78 17.63
C PRO A 102 1.50 -1.35 17.53
N ASP A 103 2.35 -0.38 17.21
CA ASP A 103 1.93 1.02 17.07
C ASP A 103 1.30 1.30 15.69
N ILE A 104 1.37 0.37 14.73
CA ILE A 104 0.81 0.57 13.38
C ILE A 104 -0.72 0.46 13.42
N THR A 105 -1.38 1.57 13.10
CA THR A 105 -2.85 1.66 13.02
C THR A 105 -3.37 1.54 11.59
N ASP A 106 -2.59 1.99 10.61
CA ASP A 106 -2.96 1.95 9.20
C ASP A 106 -1.71 1.98 8.31
N LEU A 107 -1.84 1.53 7.07
CA LEU A 107 -0.74 1.48 6.11
C LEU A 107 -1.29 1.66 4.69
N ASN A 108 -0.66 2.54 3.92
CA ASN A 108 -0.94 2.69 2.50
C ASN A 108 0.30 2.38 1.67
N LEU A 109 0.08 1.61 0.60
CA LEU A 109 1.05 1.44 -0.46
C LEU A 109 0.97 2.65 -1.36
N VAL A 110 2.11 3.27 -1.59
CA VAL A 110 2.22 4.44 -2.46
C VAL A 110 3.08 4.10 -3.64
N TRP A 111 2.62 4.53 -4.80
CA TRP A 111 3.37 4.47 -6.03
C TRP A 111 3.67 5.88 -6.51
N HIS A 112 4.96 6.14 -6.67
CA HIS A 112 5.48 7.39 -7.17
C HIS A 112 6.16 7.14 -8.50
N ARG A 113 5.76 7.86 -9.55
CA ARG A 113 6.40 7.77 -10.85
C ARG A 113 7.37 8.94 -10.99
N GLN A 114 8.62 8.63 -11.21
CA GLN A 114 9.68 9.63 -11.22
C GLN A 114 10.33 9.69 -12.60
N SER A 115 10.37 10.87 -13.20
CA SER A 115 11.28 11.19 -14.29
C SER A 115 12.56 11.79 -13.69
N GLU A 116 13.68 11.09 -13.84
CA GLU A 116 14.98 11.61 -13.43
C GLU A 116 15.71 12.23 -14.61
N ILE A 117 16.10 13.50 -14.47
CA ILE A 117 17.11 14.12 -15.33
C ILE A 117 18.43 14.13 -14.55
N LEU A 118 19.03 12.96 -14.36
CA LEU A 118 20.34 12.85 -13.68
C LEU A 118 21.53 13.11 -14.63
N SER A 119 21.28 13.32 -15.92
CA SER A 119 22.31 13.69 -16.91
C SER A 119 21.66 14.25 -18.18
N ALA A 120 22.44 14.77 -19.14
CA ALA A 120 21.99 15.28 -20.44
C ALA A 120 21.22 14.25 -21.31
N ARG A 121 20.95 13.06 -20.80
CA ARG A 121 20.07 12.05 -21.38
C ARG A 121 18.90 11.80 -20.42
N PRO A 122 17.64 11.87 -20.90
CA PRO A 122 16.49 11.47 -20.11
C PRO A 122 16.66 10.02 -19.67
N ILE A 123 16.60 9.77 -18.36
CA ILE A 123 16.44 8.41 -17.87
C ILE A 123 14.97 8.06 -18.04
N PRO A 124 14.62 6.88 -18.61
CA PRO A 124 13.22 6.48 -18.71
C PRO A 124 12.57 6.49 -17.33
N GLU A 125 11.34 6.99 -17.26
CA GLU A 125 10.56 7.07 -16.02
C GLU A 125 10.58 5.74 -15.28
N ARG A 126 10.91 5.77 -13.99
CA ARG A 126 10.89 4.58 -13.14
C ARG A 126 9.78 4.70 -12.12
N SER A 127 9.13 3.57 -11.90
CA SER A 127 8.19 3.37 -10.81
C SER A 127 8.95 3.15 -9.51
N ARG A 128 8.57 3.87 -8.46
CA ARG A 128 9.13 3.73 -7.12
C ARG A 128 8.02 3.45 -6.11
N PHE A 129 8.35 2.62 -5.14
CA PHE A 129 7.43 2.21 -4.08
C PHE A 129 7.68 3.02 -2.82
N GLY A 130 6.62 3.50 -2.21
CA GLY A 130 6.62 4.11 -0.89
C GLY A 130 5.66 3.38 0.04
N LEU A 131 5.97 3.42 1.33
CA LEU A 131 5.07 3.07 2.41
C LEU A 131 4.74 4.33 3.19
N VAL A 132 3.46 4.50 3.49
CA VAL A 132 2.98 5.48 4.44
C VAL A 132 2.31 4.71 5.55
N VAL A 133 2.86 4.82 6.74
CA VAL A 133 2.44 4.06 7.91
C VAL A 133 1.91 5.04 8.94
N LYS A 134 0.66 4.86 9.39
CA LYS A 134 0.09 5.65 10.47
C LYS A 134 0.34 4.97 11.80
N LEU A 135 1.00 5.69 12.69
CA LEU A 135 1.33 5.21 14.03
C LEU A 135 0.32 5.76 15.05
N HIS A 136 0.04 4.97 16.08
CA HIS A 136 -0.72 5.42 17.24
C HIS A 136 0.02 6.52 17.99
N SER A 137 1.34 6.36 18.15
CA SER A 137 2.24 7.31 18.79
C SER A 137 3.61 7.31 18.11
N ILE A 138 4.25 8.47 18.05
CA ILE A 138 5.63 8.63 17.55
C ILE A 138 6.68 8.73 18.66
N ALA A 139 6.28 8.69 19.92
CA ALA A 139 7.17 9.00 21.06
C ALA A 139 8.48 8.20 21.07
N ASN A 140 8.42 6.93 20.63
CA ASN A 140 9.59 6.04 20.52
C ASN A 140 9.97 5.69 19.08
N ALA A 141 9.24 6.22 18.09
CA ALA A 141 9.40 5.83 16.69
C ALA A 141 10.84 6.08 16.21
N THR A 142 11.41 7.26 16.46
CA THR A 142 12.78 7.59 16.02
C THR A 142 13.83 6.65 16.63
N THR A 143 13.73 6.34 17.92
CA THR A 143 14.65 5.43 18.61
C THR A 143 14.54 4.02 18.05
N ASN A 144 13.31 3.52 17.89
CA ASN A 144 13.06 2.17 17.38
C ASN A 144 13.47 2.04 15.91
N LEU A 145 13.26 3.08 15.10
CA LEU A 145 13.71 3.13 13.70
C LEU A 145 15.24 3.12 13.59
N ARG A 146 15.94 3.88 14.44
CA ARG A 146 17.42 3.84 14.50
C ARG A 146 17.95 2.48 14.93
N ALA A 147 17.25 1.77 15.81
CA ALA A 147 17.60 0.39 16.14
C ALA A 147 17.35 -0.55 14.95
N TRP A 148 16.28 -0.30 14.18
CA TRP A 148 15.93 -1.08 12.99
C TRP A 148 16.90 -0.88 11.83
N GLU A 149 17.60 0.25 11.73
CA GLU A 149 18.58 0.57 10.68
C GLU A 149 19.57 -0.58 10.36
N GLN A 150 19.92 -1.41 11.34
CA GLN A 150 20.84 -2.55 11.19
C GLN A 150 20.25 -3.72 10.40
N THR A 151 18.94 -3.95 10.48
CA THR A 151 18.26 -5.08 9.82
C THR A 151 17.27 -4.64 8.76
N MET A 152 16.94 -3.34 8.69
CA MET A 152 15.96 -2.76 7.77
C MET A 152 16.16 -3.14 6.31
N PRO A 153 17.39 -3.17 5.73
CA PRO A 153 17.57 -3.62 4.35
C PRO A 153 17.11 -5.07 4.14
N ALA A 154 17.46 -5.98 5.05
CA ALA A 154 17.06 -7.38 4.96
C ALA A 154 15.56 -7.56 5.23
N ASP A 155 15.01 -6.79 6.16
CA ASP A 155 13.60 -6.83 6.54
C ASP A 155 12.67 -6.28 5.46
N LEU A 156 13.20 -5.39 4.62
CA LEU A 156 12.48 -4.78 3.49
C LEU A 156 12.86 -5.37 2.13
N ASP A 157 13.86 -6.26 2.02
CA ASP A 157 14.39 -6.77 0.75
C ASP A 157 13.29 -7.25 -0.21
N ARG A 158 12.35 -8.06 0.31
CA ARG A 158 11.24 -8.59 -0.48
C ARG A 158 10.29 -7.51 -0.99
N TYR A 159 10.07 -6.46 -0.21
CA TYR A 159 9.22 -5.32 -0.59
C TYR A 159 9.92 -4.38 -1.57
N LEU A 160 11.20 -4.08 -1.32
CA LEU A 160 12.00 -3.19 -2.14
C LEU A 160 12.36 -3.84 -3.49
N ARG A 161 12.22 -5.17 -3.60
CA ARG A 161 12.38 -5.97 -4.83
C ARG A 161 13.70 -5.68 -5.53
N THR A 162 14.72 -5.30 -4.76
CA THR A 162 16.01 -4.96 -5.37
C THR A 162 16.65 -6.24 -5.86
N GLY A 163 16.50 -7.38 -5.14
CA GLY A 163 17.15 -8.65 -5.46
C GLY A 163 18.67 -8.52 -5.60
N ARG A 164 19.22 -7.38 -5.15
CA ARG A 164 20.50 -6.79 -5.57
C ARG A 164 21.16 -6.01 -4.45
N PHE A 165 20.59 -6.02 -3.26
CA PHE A 165 21.22 -5.43 -2.09
C PHE A 165 22.62 -6.03 -1.86
N GLY A 166 22.83 -7.29 -2.23
CA GLY A 166 24.14 -7.94 -2.16
C GLY A 166 24.72 -7.89 -0.73
N PRO A 167 25.96 -8.34 -0.54
CA PRO A 167 26.59 -8.30 0.78
C PRO A 167 26.80 -6.87 1.32
N ALA A 168 26.90 -5.87 0.43
CA ALA A 168 27.13 -4.48 0.79
C ALA A 168 25.92 -3.79 1.45
N ALA A 169 24.73 -4.38 1.36
CA ALA A 169 23.54 -3.91 2.06
C ALA A 169 23.44 -4.38 3.51
N GLU A 170 24.32 -5.29 3.96
CA GLU A 170 24.28 -5.81 5.32
C GLU A 170 24.73 -4.78 6.38
N GLN A 171 25.44 -3.72 5.96
CA GLN A 171 25.80 -2.58 6.81
C GLN A 171 25.72 -1.27 6.03
N PRO A 172 24.51 -0.73 5.80
CA PRO A 172 24.40 0.55 5.13
C PRO A 172 24.99 1.66 6.01
N GLY A 173 25.83 2.51 5.42
CA GLY A 173 26.16 3.79 6.03
C GLY A 173 24.90 4.66 6.07
N TRP A 174 24.28 4.79 7.24
CA TRP A 174 23.12 5.64 7.41
C TRP A 174 23.54 7.10 7.58
N HIS A 175 22.83 7.99 6.88
CA HIS A 175 23.09 9.41 6.82
C HIS A 175 21.84 10.22 7.17
N ASP A 176 22.05 11.47 7.56
CA ASP A 176 20.98 12.44 7.78
C ASP A 176 20.88 13.40 6.58
N SER A 177 19.65 13.77 6.25
CA SER A 177 19.33 14.89 5.36
C SER A 177 18.15 15.66 5.96
N ASP A 178 17.93 16.87 5.47
CA ASP A 178 16.71 17.64 5.73
C ASP A 178 16.02 17.96 4.39
N TYR A 179 14.70 17.95 4.40
CA TYR A 179 13.90 18.45 3.29
C TYR A 179 12.65 19.13 3.83
N ARG A 180 12.47 20.42 3.49
CA ARG A 180 11.38 21.27 3.99
C ARG A 180 11.24 21.24 5.53
N GLY A 181 12.36 21.14 6.26
CA GLY A 181 12.37 21.09 7.72
C GLY A 181 11.98 19.72 8.30
N ILE A 182 11.85 18.69 7.47
CA ILE A 182 11.64 17.30 7.89
C ILE A 182 12.98 16.56 7.81
N GLN A 183 13.39 16.00 8.94
CA GLN A 183 14.59 15.16 9.02
C GLN A 183 14.35 13.82 8.33
N ILE A 184 15.23 13.48 7.40
CA ILE A 184 15.24 12.22 6.65
C ILE A 184 16.49 11.43 7.04
N ARG A 185 16.28 10.15 7.33
CA ARG A 185 17.35 9.16 7.49
C ARG A 185 17.43 8.33 6.22
N TYR A 186 18.62 8.18 5.66
CA TYR A 186 18.78 7.43 4.42
C TYR A 186 20.04 6.59 4.37
N ALA A 187 19.96 5.53 3.60
CA ALA A 187 21.05 4.61 3.28
C ALA A 187 21.11 4.40 1.78
N ASN A 188 22.25 4.70 1.16
CA ASN A 188 22.47 4.44 -0.27
C ASN A 188 22.95 3.00 -0.48
N PHE A 189 22.52 2.39 -1.59
CA PHE A 189 22.98 1.08 -2.01
C PHE A 189 23.92 1.18 -3.23
N PRO A 190 24.64 0.10 -3.59
CA PRO A 190 25.64 0.15 -4.66
C PRO A 190 25.11 0.61 -6.03
N LEU A 191 23.81 0.49 -6.27
CA LEU A 191 23.16 1.09 -7.42
C LEU A 191 22.73 2.52 -7.06
N ALA A 192 23.24 3.49 -7.81
CA ALA A 192 23.06 4.92 -7.54
C ALA A 192 21.59 5.40 -7.49
N ASP A 193 20.65 4.59 -8.01
CA ASP A 193 19.23 4.87 -8.02
C ASP A 193 18.44 4.11 -6.93
N GLN A 194 19.13 3.47 -5.97
CA GLN A 194 18.55 2.71 -4.88
C GLN A 194 19.02 3.27 -3.53
N SER A 195 18.04 3.70 -2.73
CA SER A 195 18.23 4.04 -1.34
C SER A 195 17.06 3.49 -0.51
N ILE A 196 17.26 3.39 0.80
CA ILE A 196 16.15 3.34 1.75
C ILE A 196 16.18 4.68 2.45
N ASP A 197 15.07 5.39 2.38
CA ASP A 197 14.86 6.65 3.05
C ASP A 197 13.69 6.47 4.00
N TYR A 198 13.78 7.02 5.21
CA TYR A 198 12.62 7.12 6.10
C TYR A 198 12.56 8.47 6.80
N ALA A 199 11.34 8.90 7.12
CA ALA A 199 11.06 10.12 7.86
C ALA A 199 9.86 9.92 8.78
N VAL A 200 9.85 10.64 9.91
CA VAL A 200 8.72 10.64 10.86
C VAL A 200 8.12 12.05 10.89
N LEU A 201 6.82 12.14 10.62
CA LEU A 201 6.07 13.39 10.65
C LEU A 201 5.19 13.42 11.90
N SER A 202 5.62 14.21 12.88
CA SER A 202 4.98 14.31 14.20
C SER A 202 3.57 14.87 14.18
N GLY A 203 3.23 15.73 13.23
CA GLY A 203 1.90 16.37 13.16
C GLY A 203 0.76 15.37 12.93
N ASP A 204 1.00 14.34 12.12
CA ASP A 204 -0.01 13.34 11.70
C ASP A 204 0.31 11.92 12.18
N ASN A 205 1.36 11.76 13.01
CA ASN A 205 1.92 10.48 13.42
C ASN A 205 2.21 9.54 12.23
N LEU A 206 2.85 10.06 11.19
CA LEU A 206 3.18 9.28 9.99
C LEU A 206 4.65 8.86 9.97
N LEU A 207 4.89 7.61 9.62
CA LEU A 207 6.18 7.10 9.20
C LEU A 207 6.14 6.92 7.67
N LEU A 208 7.06 7.59 6.99
CA LEU A 208 7.26 7.48 5.55
C LEU A 208 8.49 6.59 5.32
N ILE A 209 8.39 5.64 4.40
CA ILE A 209 9.54 4.84 3.93
C ILE A 209 9.52 4.86 2.40
N ALA A 210 10.65 5.16 1.77
CA ALA A 210 10.78 5.24 0.33
C ALA A 210 12.03 4.50 -0.18
N THR A 211 11.99 4.13 -1.46
CA THR A 211 13.10 3.45 -2.16
C THR A 211 14.04 4.38 -2.93
N SER A 212 13.80 5.69 -2.85
CA SER A 212 14.63 6.74 -3.45
C SER A 212 14.38 8.06 -2.73
N ARG A 213 15.40 8.92 -2.70
CA ARG A 213 15.31 10.28 -2.13
C ARG A 213 14.17 11.10 -2.72
N GLU A 214 14.02 11.07 -4.03
CA GLU A 214 12.99 11.84 -4.75
C GLU A 214 11.58 11.31 -4.49
N ASN A 215 11.43 9.99 -4.33
CA ASN A 215 10.18 9.42 -3.85
C ASN A 215 9.89 9.90 -2.42
N MET A 216 10.89 9.92 -1.52
CA MET A 216 10.73 10.48 -0.17
C MET A 216 10.27 11.95 -0.20
N TYR A 217 10.86 12.78 -1.06
CA TYR A 217 10.44 14.18 -1.21
C TYR A 217 8.99 14.29 -1.68
N GLY A 218 8.59 13.47 -2.66
CA GLY A 218 7.19 13.38 -3.12
C GLY A 218 6.22 12.97 -2.00
N LEU A 219 6.61 12.04 -1.13
CA LEU A 219 5.80 11.66 0.04
C LEU A 219 5.68 12.79 1.07
N ILE A 220 6.78 13.51 1.33
CA ILE A 220 6.79 14.66 2.25
C ILE A 220 5.91 15.80 1.71
N ASP A 221 6.04 16.14 0.43
CA ASP A 221 5.25 17.19 -0.20
C ASP A 221 3.75 16.89 -0.13
N ALA A 222 3.38 15.64 -0.40
CA ALA A 222 2.01 15.17 -0.26
C ALA A 222 1.49 15.28 1.18
N ALA A 223 2.31 14.87 2.14
CA ALA A 223 1.94 14.89 3.55
C ALA A 223 1.76 16.32 4.06
N LEU A 224 2.65 17.25 3.66
CA LEU A 224 2.58 18.65 4.08
C LEU A 224 1.43 19.42 3.42
N SER A 225 1.01 19.03 2.21
CA SER A 225 -0.17 19.63 1.55
C SER A 225 -1.48 19.45 2.33
N LYS A 226 -1.53 18.61 3.39
CA LYS A 226 -2.66 18.53 4.32
C LYS A 226 -2.87 19.78 5.15
N GLN A 227 -1.81 20.54 5.38
CA GLN A 227 -1.75 21.56 6.43
C GLN A 227 -2.01 22.98 5.91
N GLU A 228 -2.24 23.14 4.60
CA GLU A 228 -2.70 24.37 3.95
C GLU A 228 -4.21 24.33 3.67
#